data_AF-A0A7S4AVC1-F1
#
_entry.id   AF-A0A7S4AVC1-F1
#
_cell.length_a   1.000
_cell.length_b   1.000
_cell.length_c   1.000
_cell.angle_alpha   90.00
_cell.angle_beta   90.00
_cell.angle_gamma   90.00
#
_symmetry.space_group_name_H-M   'P 1'
#
loop_
_entity.id
_entity.type
_entity.pdbx_description
1 polymer ?
#
loop_
_entity_poly.entity_id
_entity_poly.type
_entity_poly.pdbx_seq_one_letter_code
_entity_poly.pdbx_strand_id
1 'polypeptide(L)'
;GNANAHLDVLYFLPFHWFALHSSFIVIIANNSLTGKIPTEIGLLSSLKSLDVVIIANNSLTGKIPTEIGLLSSLQKLDFSTNNLTGKIPTEISLLSSLEFLDFYHNRLTGEIPSEMGFLSSLQRLYFYNNSLIGNIPTEIGMFSSLQTLDFHGNNLSGAIPTEIGLLSSLRTLNFYDNSLAGKIPTEIGLLSSLR
;
A
#
# COMPACT_ATOMS: atom_id res chain seq x y z
N GLY A 1 -9.28 -24.31 8.60
CA GLY A 1 -10.52 -23.61 8.24
C GLY A 1 -10.43 -22.18 8.70
N ASN A 2 -10.14 -21.26 7.78
CA ASN A 2 -10.75 -19.93 7.73
C ASN A 2 -10.37 -19.32 6.36
N ALA A 3 -11.18 -19.61 5.34
CA ALA A 3 -10.98 -19.15 3.96
C ALA A 3 -11.83 -17.90 3.64
N ASN A 4 -12.28 -17.16 4.66
CA ASN A 4 -13.33 -16.15 4.51
C ASN A 4 -12.94 -14.73 4.95
N ALA A 5 -11.67 -14.36 4.97
CA ALA A 5 -11.23 -12.98 5.28
C ALA A 5 -10.88 -12.11 4.05
N HIS A 6 -10.90 -12.66 2.82
CA HIS A 6 -10.35 -11.97 1.64
C HIS A 6 -11.37 -11.63 0.53
N LEU A 7 -12.67 -11.61 0.86
CA LEU A 7 -13.72 -11.12 -0.05
C LEU A 7 -13.85 -9.59 -0.10
N ASP A 8 -12.99 -8.85 0.59
CA ASP A 8 -13.17 -7.41 0.83
C ASP A 8 -12.79 -6.48 -0.33
N VAL A 9 -12.12 -6.95 -1.40
CA VAL A 9 -11.68 -6.03 -2.48
C VAL A 9 -12.87 -5.50 -3.32
N LEU A 10 -14.00 -6.23 -3.35
CA LEU A 10 -15.19 -5.85 -4.12
C LEU A 10 -16.25 -5.08 -3.32
N TYR A 11 -16.18 -5.02 -1.99
CA TYR A 11 -17.21 -4.36 -1.15
C TYR A 11 -16.95 -2.89 -0.81
N PHE A 12 -15.82 -2.30 -1.24
CA PHE A 12 -15.44 -0.93 -0.86
C PHE A 12 -15.70 0.16 -1.91
N LEU A 13 -16.42 -0.12 -3.00
CA LEU A 13 -17.02 0.96 -3.78
C LEU A 13 -18.45 1.16 -3.28
N PRO A 14 -18.74 2.11 -2.37
CA PRO A 14 -20.12 2.43 -2.07
C PRO A 14 -20.82 2.81 -3.38
N PHE A 15 -22.02 2.27 -3.60
CA PHE A 15 -22.85 2.54 -4.78
C PHE A 15 -23.06 4.05 -5.06
N HIS A 16 -22.81 4.91 -4.06
CA HIS A 16 -22.88 6.36 -4.14
C HIS A 16 -21.61 7.06 -4.67
N TRP A 17 -20.48 6.35 -4.82
CA TRP A 17 -19.25 6.90 -5.43
C TRP A 17 -19.45 7.30 -6.89
N PHE A 18 -20.32 6.57 -7.60
CA PHE A 18 -20.57 6.76 -9.03
C PHE A 18 -21.43 7.99 -9.38
N ALA A 19 -21.91 8.75 -8.38
CA ALA A 19 -23.05 9.64 -8.60
C ALA A 19 -22.70 11.09 -8.99
N LEU A 20 -21.45 11.59 -8.87
CA LEU A 20 -21.21 13.03 -9.09
C LEU A 20 -19.91 13.43 -9.82
N HIS A 21 -19.00 12.51 -10.16
CA HIS A 21 -17.81 12.83 -10.96
C HIS A 21 -17.54 11.72 -11.98
N SER A 22 -17.17 12.09 -13.21
CA SER A 22 -16.73 11.14 -14.24
C SER A 22 -15.34 10.59 -13.90
N SER A 23 -15.27 9.75 -12.86
CA SER A 23 -14.06 9.08 -12.43
C SER A 23 -13.71 7.93 -13.37
N PHE A 24 -12.48 7.93 -13.88
CA PHE A 24 -11.95 6.79 -14.61
C PHE A 24 -11.42 5.75 -13.62
N ILE A 25 -11.69 4.48 -13.92
CA ILE A 25 -11.33 3.33 -13.10
C ILE A 25 -10.76 2.26 -14.02
N VAL A 26 -9.62 1.69 -13.65
CA VAL A 26 -9.02 0.53 -14.31
C VAL A 26 -9.07 -0.65 -13.35
N ILE A 27 -9.79 -1.71 -13.72
CA ILE A 27 -9.85 -2.97 -12.94
C ILE A 27 -9.48 -4.13 -13.86
N ILE A 28 -8.35 -4.75 -13.55
CA ILE A 28 -7.79 -5.92 -14.23
C ILE A 28 -7.46 -6.95 -13.14
N ALA A 29 -8.48 -7.54 -12.55
CA ALA A 29 -8.33 -8.44 -11.41
C ALA A 29 -8.85 -9.85 -11.68
N ASN A 30 -8.29 -10.86 -10.99
CA ASN A 30 -8.71 -12.27 -11.06
C ASN A 30 -8.57 -12.88 -12.46
N ASN A 31 -7.38 -12.76 -13.04
CA ASN A 31 -7.05 -13.31 -14.36
C ASN A 31 -5.72 -14.08 -14.30
N SER A 32 -5.33 -14.69 -15.43
CA SER A 32 -4.05 -15.38 -15.57
C SER A 32 -3.04 -14.55 -16.35
N LEU A 33 -3.09 -13.21 -16.25
CA LEU A 33 -2.18 -12.35 -17.02
C LEU A 33 -0.75 -12.54 -16.55
N THR A 34 0.17 -12.57 -17.51
CA THR A 34 1.61 -12.73 -17.29
C THR A 34 2.37 -11.55 -17.88
N GLY A 35 3.70 -11.53 -17.74
CA GLY A 35 4.53 -10.45 -18.25
C GLY A 35 4.70 -9.35 -17.22
N LYS A 36 5.06 -8.15 -17.65
CA LYS A 36 5.34 -7.00 -16.76
C LYS A 36 4.21 -6.00 -16.79
N ILE A 37 4.10 -5.19 -15.74
CA ILE A 37 3.35 -3.93 -15.83
C ILE A 37 4.15 -3.01 -16.77
N PRO A 38 3.55 -2.55 -17.89
CA PRO A 38 4.25 -1.72 -18.86
C PRO A 38 4.49 -0.30 -18.31
N THR A 39 5.59 0.33 -18.72
CA THR A 39 5.90 1.74 -18.38
C THR A 39 4.85 2.70 -18.96
N GLU A 40 4.19 2.29 -20.03
CA GLU A 40 3.07 2.97 -20.68
C GLU A 40 1.85 3.15 -19.76
N ILE A 41 1.79 2.49 -18.59
CA ILE A 41 0.79 2.79 -17.56
C ILE A 41 0.80 4.27 -17.16
N GLY A 42 1.95 4.94 -17.26
CA GLY A 42 2.07 6.38 -17.04
C GLY A 42 1.28 7.23 -18.03
N LEU A 43 0.94 6.72 -19.22
CA LEU A 43 0.11 7.44 -20.20
C LEU A 43 -1.33 7.63 -19.72
N LEU A 44 -1.76 6.85 -18.71
CA LEU A 44 -3.06 7.05 -18.06
C LEU A 44 -3.13 8.38 -17.29
N SER A 45 -2.01 9.05 -17.03
CA SER A 45 -1.98 10.41 -16.48
C SER A 45 -2.70 11.45 -17.36
N SER A 46 -2.94 11.13 -18.64
CA SER A 46 -3.75 11.96 -19.55
C SER A 46 -5.24 11.92 -19.23
N LEU A 47 -5.72 10.93 -18.48
CA LEU A 47 -7.10 10.81 -18.07
C LEU A 47 -7.38 11.79 -16.93
N LYS A 48 -8.27 12.75 -17.17
CA LYS A 48 -8.78 13.63 -16.12
C LYS A 48 -9.54 12.77 -15.11
N SER A 49 -9.12 12.77 -13.84
CA SER A 49 -9.77 12.03 -12.74
C SER A 49 -9.68 10.50 -12.85
N LEU A 50 -8.47 9.97 -13.09
CA LEU A 50 -8.20 8.55 -12.84
C LEU A 50 -8.02 8.32 -11.34
N ASP A 51 -9.04 7.73 -10.72
CA ASP A 51 -9.10 7.60 -9.26
C ASP A 51 -8.62 6.23 -8.78
N VAL A 52 -8.83 5.18 -9.60
CA VAL A 52 -8.65 3.80 -9.17
C VAL A 52 -7.92 2.99 -10.23
N VAL A 53 -6.83 2.32 -9.81
CA VAL A 53 -6.11 1.32 -10.59
C VAL A 53 -5.98 0.06 -9.74
N ILE A 54 -6.63 -1.01 -10.17
CA ILE A 54 -6.58 -2.33 -9.55
C ILE A 54 -6.08 -3.32 -10.60
N ILE A 55 -4.88 -3.86 -10.40
CA ILE A 55 -4.28 -4.91 -11.21
C ILE A 55 -3.84 -6.03 -10.27
N ALA A 56 -4.83 -6.73 -9.71
CA ALA A 56 -4.64 -7.67 -8.61
C ALA A 56 -4.97 -9.12 -8.99
N ASN A 57 -4.47 -10.10 -8.24
CA ASN A 57 -4.73 -11.53 -8.46
C ASN A 57 -4.49 -11.97 -9.92
N ASN A 58 -3.23 -11.86 -10.33
CA ASN A 58 -2.70 -12.27 -11.63
C ASN A 58 -1.33 -12.94 -11.46
N SER A 59 -0.65 -13.24 -12.57
CA SER A 59 0.71 -13.79 -12.58
C SER A 59 1.74 -12.78 -13.13
N LEU A 60 1.53 -11.47 -12.90
CA LEU A 60 2.44 -10.43 -13.37
C LEU A 60 3.78 -10.50 -12.66
N THR A 61 4.84 -10.11 -13.36
CA THR A 61 6.24 -10.24 -12.96
C THR A 61 7.00 -8.93 -13.18
N GLY A 62 8.25 -8.88 -12.73
CA GLY A 62 9.09 -7.70 -12.93
C GLY A 62 8.78 -6.60 -11.91
N LYS A 63 9.37 -5.42 -12.12
CA LYS A 63 9.30 -4.32 -11.17
C LYS A 63 8.01 -3.51 -11.33
N ILE A 64 7.62 -2.83 -10.27
CA ILE A 64 6.66 -1.73 -10.35
C ILE A 64 7.33 -0.59 -11.15
N PRO A 65 6.72 -0.11 -12.25
CA PRO A 65 7.29 0.98 -13.05
C PRO A 65 7.26 2.30 -12.27
N THR A 66 8.31 3.13 -12.42
CA THR A 66 8.40 4.44 -11.74
C THR A 66 7.38 5.43 -12.29
N GLU A 67 6.93 5.21 -13.53
CA GLU A 67 5.88 5.98 -14.19
C GLU A 67 4.53 5.95 -13.46
N ILE A 68 4.35 5.04 -12.48
CA ILE A 68 3.17 5.06 -11.61
C ILE A 68 3.03 6.41 -10.89
N GLY A 69 4.15 7.08 -10.55
CA GLY A 69 4.15 8.38 -9.91
C GLY A 69 3.59 9.52 -10.76
N LEU A 70 3.34 9.30 -12.05
CA LEU A 70 2.68 10.27 -12.93
C LEU A 70 1.16 10.34 -12.69
N LEU A 71 0.58 9.36 -12.00
CA LEU A 71 -0.87 9.25 -11.77
C LEU A 71 -1.32 10.05 -10.53
N SER A 72 -0.97 11.34 -10.44
CA SER A 72 -1.14 12.16 -9.23
C SER A 72 -2.57 12.30 -8.68
N SER A 73 -3.58 12.01 -9.51
CA SER A 73 -5.00 12.00 -9.11
C SER A 73 -5.44 10.70 -8.44
N LEU A 74 -4.59 9.67 -8.44
CA LEU A 74 -4.94 8.34 -8.01
C LEU A 74 -5.21 8.28 -6.51
N GLN A 75 -6.34 7.69 -6.15
CA GLN A 75 -6.78 7.50 -4.76
C GLN A 75 -6.63 6.05 -4.32
N LYS A 76 -6.76 5.09 -5.23
CA LYS A 76 -6.58 3.66 -4.95
C LYS A 76 -5.64 3.00 -5.93
N LEU A 77 -4.58 2.41 -5.39
CA LEU A 77 -3.63 1.59 -6.12
C LEU A 77 -3.53 0.20 -5.49
N ASP A 78 -3.86 -0.83 -6.27
CA ASP A 78 -3.83 -2.21 -5.82
C ASP A 78 -3.13 -3.09 -6.87
N PHE A 79 -1.95 -3.60 -6.53
CA PHE A 79 -1.20 -4.59 -7.30
C PHE A 79 -1.02 -5.91 -6.53
N SER A 80 -1.89 -6.17 -5.57
CA SER A 80 -1.79 -7.34 -4.69
C SER A 80 -1.91 -8.66 -5.44
N THR A 81 -1.37 -9.73 -4.84
CA THR A 81 -1.44 -11.11 -5.36
C THR A 81 -0.92 -11.20 -6.80
N ASN A 82 0.36 -10.93 -6.97
CA ASN A 82 1.11 -11.09 -8.22
C ASN A 82 2.50 -11.68 -7.91
N ASN A 83 3.38 -11.74 -8.91
CA ASN A 83 4.80 -12.12 -8.75
C ASN A 83 5.72 -10.91 -8.98
N LEU A 84 5.31 -9.69 -8.60
CA LEU A 84 6.13 -8.49 -8.77
C LEU A 84 7.40 -8.57 -7.90
N THR A 85 8.51 -8.05 -8.42
CA THR A 85 9.84 -8.13 -7.80
C THR A 85 10.52 -6.78 -7.72
N GLY A 86 11.65 -6.72 -7.01
CA GLY A 86 12.44 -5.48 -6.88
C GLY A 86 11.86 -4.52 -5.84
N LYS A 87 12.41 -3.30 -5.82
CA LYS A 87 12.08 -2.29 -4.81
C LYS A 87 10.73 -1.63 -5.10
N ILE A 88 10.10 -1.18 -4.02
CA ILE A 88 9.02 -0.18 -4.09
C ILE A 88 9.65 1.12 -4.62
N PRO A 89 9.16 1.68 -5.74
CA PRO A 89 9.70 2.92 -6.29
C PRO A 89 9.39 4.12 -5.39
N THR A 90 10.34 5.04 -5.23
CA THR A 90 10.15 6.25 -4.42
C THR A 90 9.10 7.17 -5.03
N GLU A 91 8.89 7.10 -6.35
CA GLU A 91 7.91 7.87 -7.11
C GLU A 91 6.46 7.63 -6.66
N ILE A 92 6.17 6.57 -5.89
CA ILE A 92 4.88 6.40 -5.23
C ILE A 92 4.55 7.58 -4.32
N SER A 93 5.54 8.25 -3.74
CA SER A 93 5.33 9.45 -2.90
C SER A 93 4.73 10.64 -3.67
N LEU A 94 4.73 10.60 -5.01
CA LEU A 94 4.12 11.63 -5.86
C LEU A 94 2.58 11.51 -5.94
N LEU A 95 2.02 10.40 -5.44
CA LEU A 95 0.58 10.12 -5.43
C LEU A 95 -0.09 10.79 -4.23
N SER A 96 -0.06 12.12 -4.14
CA SER A 96 -0.53 12.88 -2.96
C SER A 96 -2.01 12.68 -2.60
N SER A 97 -2.83 12.22 -3.55
CA SER A 97 -4.26 11.91 -3.36
C SER A 97 -4.51 10.47 -2.90
N LEU A 98 -3.46 9.65 -2.75
CA LEU A 98 -3.60 8.22 -2.50
C LEU A 98 -4.13 7.93 -1.10
N GLU A 99 -5.24 7.21 -1.02
CA GLU A 99 -5.91 6.79 0.22
C GLU A 99 -5.70 5.31 0.51
N PHE A 100 -5.52 4.49 -0.53
CA PHE A 100 -5.36 3.05 -0.44
C PHE A 100 -4.18 2.58 -1.29
N LEU A 101 -3.22 1.92 -0.65
CA LEU A 101 -2.07 1.33 -1.30
C LEU A 101 -1.91 -0.13 -0.87
N ASP A 102 -2.00 -1.03 -1.84
CA ASP A 102 -1.93 -2.46 -1.58
C ASP A 102 -1.01 -3.18 -2.56
N PHE A 103 0.09 -3.71 -2.04
CA PHE A 103 1.03 -4.57 -2.76
C PHE A 103 1.22 -5.92 -2.07
N TYR A 104 0.28 -6.36 -1.24
CA TYR A 104 0.44 -7.62 -0.50
C TYR A 104 0.59 -8.81 -1.43
N HIS A 105 1.25 -9.86 -0.93
CA HIS A 105 1.46 -11.13 -1.66
C HIS A 105 2.13 -10.92 -3.03
N ASN A 106 3.35 -10.39 -2.97
CA ASN A 106 4.27 -10.25 -4.09
C ASN A 106 5.66 -10.76 -3.65
N ARG A 107 6.71 -10.44 -4.41
CA ARG A 107 8.11 -10.75 -4.10
C ARG A 107 8.94 -9.48 -4.07
N LEU A 108 8.35 -8.38 -3.59
CA LEU A 108 9.02 -7.09 -3.47
C LEU A 108 10.15 -7.19 -2.45
N THR A 109 11.26 -6.51 -2.73
CA THR A 109 12.50 -6.55 -1.94
C THR A 109 12.99 -5.14 -1.62
N GLY A 110 14.03 -5.04 -0.80
CA GLY A 110 14.59 -3.74 -0.41
C GLY A 110 13.80 -3.10 0.72
N GLU A 111 14.13 -1.84 0.99
CA GLU A 111 13.60 -1.08 2.12
C GLU A 111 12.26 -0.42 1.77
N ILE A 112 11.47 -0.11 2.79
CA ILE A 112 10.30 0.75 2.67
C ILE A 112 10.81 2.19 2.44
N PRO A 113 10.45 2.85 1.32
CA PRO A 113 10.91 4.22 1.05
C PRO A 113 10.42 5.21 2.12
N SER A 114 11.31 6.01 2.68
CA SER A 114 10.96 7.03 3.68
C SER A 114 10.10 8.14 3.06
N GLU A 115 10.24 8.39 1.76
CA GLU A 115 9.45 9.36 1.01
C GLU A 115 7.95 9.05 1.04
N MET A 116 7.55 7.81 1.34
CA MET A 116 6.13 7.48 1.50
C MET A 116 5.45 8.28 2.61
N GLY A 117 6.20 8.78 3.61
CA GLY A 117 5.64 9.68 4.64
C GLY A 117 4.96 10.94 4.10
N PHE A 118 5.19 11.30 2.82
CA PHE A 118 4.50 12.41 2.15
C PHE A 118 3.06 12.08 1.71
N LEU A 119 2.61 10.83 1.78
CA LEU A 119 1.24 10.43 1.43
C LEU A 119 0.27 10.73 2.58
N SER A 120 0.02 12.01 2.85
CA SER A 120 -0.80 12.48 3.98
C SER A 120 -2.27 12.02 3.91
N SER A 121 -2.77 11.70 2.72
CA SER A 121 -4.12 11.18 2.48
C SER A 121 -4.24 9.67 2.74
N LEU A 122 -3.13 8.95 2.93
CA LEU A 122 -3.11 7.50 2.98
C LEU A 122 -3.83 6.99 4.24
N GLN A 123 -4.82 6.14 4.02
CA GLN A 123 -5.64 5.53 5.08
C GLN A 123 -5.30 4.05 5.27
N ARG A 124 -4.92 3.35 4.21
CA ARG A 124 -4.65 1.91 4.27
C ARG A 124 -3.39 1.58 3.49
N LEU A 125 -2.50 0.87 4.18
CA LEU A 125 -1.21 0.45 3.65
C LEU A 125 -0.99 -1.04 3.92
N TYR A 126 -0.95 -1.83 2.85
CA TYR A 126 -0.79 -3.29 2.91
C TYR A 126 0.44 -3.73 2.10
N PHE A 127 1.52 -4.08 2.78
CA PHE A 127 2.74 -4.64 2.15
C PHE A 127 3.07 -6.05 2.64
N TYR A 128 2.15 -6.70 3.35
CA TYR A 128 2.39 -8.00 3.93
C TYR A 128 2.67 -9.10 2.90
N ASN A 129 3.31 -10.18 3.34
CA ASN A 129 3.73 -11.32 2.50
C ASN A 129 4.56 -10.87 1.29
N ASN A 130 5.68 -10.21 1.56
CA ASN A 130 6.71 -9.82 0.59
C ASN A 130 8.09 -10.25 1.11
N SER A 131 9.16 -9.67 0.59
CA SER A 131 10.53 -9.89 1.07
C SER A 131 11.22 -8.55 1.39
N LEU A 132 10.46 -7.60 1.93
CA LEU A 132 10.97 -6.29 2.34
C LEU A 132 11.95 -6.46 3.51
N ILE A 133 12.99 -5.63 3.53
CA ILE A 133 14.09 -5.67 4.51
C ILE A 133 14.32 -4.29 5.13
N GLY A 134 15.24 -4.22 6.08
CA GLY A 134 15.64 -2.97 6.73
C GLY A 134 14.65 -2.54 7.81
N ASN A 135 14.83 -1.30 8.28
CA ASN A 135 14.02 -0.76 9.37
C ASN A 135 12.67 -0.23 8.86
N ILE A 136 11.69 -0.14 9.76
CA ILE A 136 10.51 0.69 9.53
C ILE A 136 10.97 2.16 9.60
N PRO A 137 10.76 2.98 8.55
CA PRO A 137 11.21 4.38 8.54
C PRO A 137 10.46 5.21 9.58
N THR A 138 11.15 6.18 10.20
CA THR A 138 10.56 7.10 11.18
C THR A 138 9.46 7.97 10.58
N GLU A 139 9.54 8.23 9.28
CA GLU A 139 8.58 8.96 8.47
C GLU A 139 7.19 8.30 8.44
N ILE A 140 7.07 7.06 8.94
CA ILE A 140 5.76 6.45 9.18
C ILE A 140 4.87 7.30 10.09
N GLY A 141 5.45 8.05 11.03
CA GLY A 141 4.70 8.97 11.88
C GLY A 141 4.05 10.14 11.14
N MET A 142 4.38 10.35 9.86
CA MET A 142 3.83 11.43 9.03
C MET A 142 2.46 11.07 8.41
N PHE A 143 2.04 9.80 8.44
CA PHE A 143 0.74 9.39 7.91
C PHE A 143 -0.42 9.79 8.84
N SER A 144 -0.83 11.06 8.80
CA SER A 144 -1.86 11.62 9.69
C SER A 144 -3.24 10.94 9.56
N SER A 145 -3.54 10.38 8.39
CA SER A 145 -4.84 9.76 8.08
C SER A 145 -4.84 8.23 8.18
N LEU A 146 -3.72 7.60 8.55
CA LEU A 146 -3.56 6.15 8.46
C LEU A 146 -4.45 5.42 9.47
N GLN A 147 -5.23 4.47 8.98
CA GLN A 147 -6.15 3.64 9.76
C GLN A 147 -5.70 2.18 9.80
N THR A 148 -5.01 1.71 8.76
CA THR A 148 -4.50 0.34 8.70
C THR A 148 -3.08 0.32 8.18
N LEU A 149 -2.23 -0.36 8.93
CA LEU A 149 -0.85 -0.60 8.61
C LEU A 149 -0.54 -2.08 8.79
N ASP A 150 -0.30 -2.78 7.69
CA ASP A 150 0.01 -4.21 7.71
C ASP A 150 1.27 -4.55 6.89
N PHE A 151 2.33 -4.92 7.62
CA PHE A 151 3.61 -5.35 7.07
C PHE A 151 3.97 -6.79 7.45
N HIS A 152 3.02 -7.60 7.91
CA HIS A 152 3.33 -8.96 8.35
C HIS A 152 3.98 -9.83 7.26
N GLY A 153 4.71 -10.89 7.62
CA GLY A 153 5.30 -11.79 6.63
C GLY A 153 6.31 -11.09 5.72
N ASN A 154 7.25 -10.36 6.32
CA ASN A 154 8.38 -9.71 5.66
C ASN A 154 9.68 -9.99 6.44
N ASN A 155 10.80 -9.42 6.00
CA ASN A 155 12.09 -9.52 6.67
C ASN A 155 12.51 -8.17 7.29
N LEU A 156 11.55 -7.36 7.74
CA LEU A 156 11.84 -6.09 8.42
C LEU A 156 12.60 -6.35 9.72
N SER A 157 13.56 -5.48 10.03
CA SER A 157 14.45 -5.60 11.17
C SER A 157 14.54 -4.28 11.94
N GLY A 158 15.40 -4.24 12.98
CA GLY A 158 15.52 -3.08 13.85
C GLY A 158 14.32 -2.92 14.79
N ALA A 159 14.25 -1.75 15.45
CA ALA A 159 13.20 -1.44 16.40
C ALA A 159 11.96 -0.86 15.70
N ILE A 160 10.79 -1.03 16.33
CA ILE A 160 9.61 -0.26 15.96
C ILE A 160 9.87 1.21 16.34
N PRO A 161 9.78 2.16 15.40
CA PRO A 161 10.04 3.57 15.68
C PRO A 161 9.01 4.14 16.66
N THR A 162 9.44 5.04 17.54
CA THR A 162 8.58 5.73 18.52
C THR A 162 7.51 6.58 17.86
N GLU A 163 7.78 7.05 16.64
CA GLU A 163 6.91 7.80 15.75
C GLU A 163 5.61 7.05 15.40
N ILE A 164 5.56 5.73 15.63
CA ILE A 164 4.32 4.96 15.52
C ILE A 164 3.21 5.57 16.38
N GLY A 165 3.53 6.16 17.54
CA GLY A 165 2.54 6.80 18.42
C GLY A 165 1.94 8.09 17.87
N LEU A 166 2.45 8.63 16.75
CA LEU A 166 1.88 9.80 16.07
C LEU A 166 0.66 9.43 15.21
N LEU A 167 0.45 8.13 14.94
CA LEU A 167 -0.63 7.63 14.10
C LEU A 167 -1.98 7.60 14.83
N SER A 168 -2.49 8.77 15.22
CA SER A 168 -3.70 8.93 16.03
C SER A 168 -4.98 8.30 15.44
N SER A 169 -5.03 8.13 14.12
CA SER A 169 -6.14 7.51 13.39
C SER A 169 -6.04 5.98 13.27
N LEU A 170 -4.93 5.38 13.70
CA LEU A 170 -4.61 3.97 13.44
C LEU A 170 -5.54 3.04 14.22
N ARG A 171 -6.15 2.10 13.50
CA ARG A 171 -7.09 1.12 14.04
C ARG A 171 -6.52 -0.29 14.02
N THR A 172 -5.71 -0.58 13.01
CA THR A 172 -5.11 -1.89 12.79
C THR A 172 -3.61 -1.72 12.59
N LEU A 173 -2.83 -2.39 13.42
CA LEU A 173 -1.37 -2.46 13.35
C LEU A 173 -0.95 -3.92 13.32
N ASN A 174 -0.27 -4.33 12.25
CA ASN A 174 0.15 -5.71 12.11
C ASN A 174 1.59 -5.83 11.59
N PHE A 175 2.47 -6.34 12.43
CA PHE A 175 3.89 -6.58 12.13
C PHE A 175 4.33 -8.02 12.43
N TYR A 176 3.41 -8.98 12.59
CA TYR A 176 3.81 -10.36 12.91
C TYR A 176 4.68 -10.96 11.79
N ASP A 177 5.45 -12.02 12.09
CA ASP A 177 6.32 -12.69 11.09
C ASP A 177 7.26 -11.71 10.38
N ASN A 178 8.10 -11.05 11.18
CA ASN A 178 9.20 -10.20 10.78
C ASN A 178 10.43 -10.50 11.67
N SER A 179 11.54 -9.82 11.42
CA SER A 179 12.78 -9.88 12.23
C SER A 179 12.98 -8.65 13.12
N LEU A 180 11.89 -8.00 13.55
CA LEU A 180 11.91 -6.83 14.43
C LEU A 180 12.51 -7.19 15.80
N ALA A 181 13.28 -6.26 16.38
CA ALA A 181 14.02 -6.44 17.62
C ALA A 181 13.90 -5.20 18.52
N GLY A 182 14.47 -5.28 19.73
CA GLY A 182 14.42 -4.18 20.69
C GLY A 182 13.16 -4.19 21.55
N LYS A 183 12.79 -3.02 22.08
CA LYS A 183 11.63 -2.86 22.98
C LYS A 183 10.39 -2.51 22.16
N ILE A 184 9.22 -2.92 22.66
CA ILE A 184 7.95 -2.33 22.23
C ILE A 184 7.96 -0.86 22.67
N PRO A 185 7.83 0.12 21.75
CA PRO A 185 7.82 1.53 22.13
C PRO A 185 6.60 1.86 22.98
N THR A 186 6.80 2.60 24.06
CA THR A 186 5.73 3.00 24.99
C THR A 186 4.66 3.86 24.31
N GLU A 187 5.04 4.52 23.23
CA GLU A 187 4.23 5.37 22.36
C GLU A 187 3.11 4.59 21.66
N ILE A 188 3.19 3.25 21.56
CA ILE A 188 2.04 2.43 21.14
C ILE A 188 0.83 2.67 22.04
N GLY A 189 1.03 3.01 23.32
CA GLY A 189 -0.05 3.37 24.23
C GLY A 189 -0.76 4.68 23.91
N LEU A 190 -0.22 5.51 23.00
CA LEU A 190 -0.84 6.76 22.53
C LEU A 190 -1.85 6.52 21.40
N LEU A 191 -1.87 5.32 20.81
CA LEU A 191 -2.76 4.93 19.72
C LEU A 191 -4.20 4.71 20.21
N SER A 192 -4.90 5.80 20.50
CA SER A 192 -6.25 5.78 21.08
C SER A 192 -7.34 5.16 20.19
N SER A 193 -7.08 5.03 18.89
CA SER A 193 -8.01 4.44 17.91
C SER A 193 -7.79 2.94 17.66
N LEU A 194 -6.73 2.35 18.23
CA LEU A 194 -6.33 0.97 17.97
C LEU A 194 -7.38 -0.01 18.53
N ARG A 195 -7.72 -1.06 17.77
CA ARG A 195 -8.77 -2.04 18.11
C ARG A 195 -8.23 -3.45 18.26
#